data_AF-A0A820A002-F1
#
_entry.id   AF-A0A820A002-F1
#
_cell.length_a   1.000
_cell.length_b   1.000
_cell.length_c   1.000
_cell.angle_alpha   90.00
_cell.angle_beta   90.00
_cell.angle_gamma   90.00
#
_symmetry.space_group_name_H-M   'P 1'
#
loop_
_entity.id
_entity.type
_entity.pdbx_description
1 polymer ?
#
loop_
_entity_poly.entity_id
_entity_poly.type
_entity_poly.pdbx_seq_one_letter_code
_entity_poly.pdbx_strand_id
1 'polypeptide(L)'
;MSLESYEIIDRAIGLAYGTAIGDAMGIPFENLTPEQIAEIQMSLKNKNNLLFVNTAGRNPYIPKEWQTGRWGDATQLSLAIMNAITKHVCDDDGTEKFSLIDRIVDEHVKEWWDCTDGWGNGTKSAIERIAQGCYSYCNNYF
;
A
#
# COMPACT_ATOMS: atom_id res chain seq x y z
N MET A 1 -8.22 -30.16 -0.01
CA MET A 1 -7.01 -29.40 -0.38
C MET A 1 -5.80 -30.30 -0.23
N SER A 2 -4.94 -30.36 -1.24
CA SER A 2 -3.67 -31.11 -1.19
C SER A 2 -2.63 -30.36 -0.34
N LEU A 3 -1.57 -31.04 0.12
CA LEU A 3 -0.44 -30.39 0.81
C LEU A 3 0.16 -29.24 -0.02
N GLU A 4 0.26 -29.41 -1.34
CA GLU A 4 0.72 -28.38 -2.27
C GLU A 4 -0.18 -27.13 -2.26
N SER A 5 -1.50 -27.30 -2.11
CA SER A 5 -2.41 -26.15 -2.04
C SER A 5 -2.27 -25.34 -0.75
N TYR A 6 -1.91 -25.97 0.38
CA TYR A 6 -1.63 -25.25 1.63
C TYR A 6 -0.35 -24.41 1.51
N GLU A 7 0.70 -24.96 0.91
CA GLU A 7 1.96 -24.24 0.73
C GLU A 7 1.81 -22.99 -0.15
N ILE A 8 1.02 -23.07 -1.22
CA ILE A 8 0.74 -21.92 -2.09
C ILE A 8 -0.03 -20.83 -1.33
N ILE A 9 -1.04 -21.22 -0.55
CA ILE A 9 -1.83 -20.28 0.26
C ILE A 9 -0.95 -19.59 1.30
N ASP A 10 -0.12 -20.34 2.02
CA ASP A 10 0.79 -19.79 3.04
C ASP A 10 1.78 -18.78 2.43
N ARG A 11 2.30 -19.07 1.23
CA ARG A 11 3.18 -18.14 0.50
C ARG A 11 2.45 -16.89 0.06
N ALA A 12 1.21 -17.01 -0.43
CA ALA A 12 0.41 -15.86 -0.84
C ALA A 12 0.04 -14.96 0.35
N ILE A 13 -0.37 -15.57 1.46
CA ILE A 13 -0.63 -14.86 2.73
C ILE A 13 0.65 -14.20 3.24
N GLY A 14 1.76 -14.94 3.22
CA GLY A 14 3.08 -14.43 3.61
C GLY A 14 3.53 -13.25 2.77
N LEU A 15 3.24 -13.24 1.47
CA LEU A 15 3.53 -12.10 0.58
C LEU A 15 2.73 -10.86 1.00
N ALA A 16 1.42 -11.00 1.23
CA ALA A 16 0.57 -9.87 1.62
C ALA A 16 0.98 -9.28 2.97
N TYR A 17 1.17 -10.12 4.00
CA TYR A 17 1.65 -9.65 5.30
C TYR A 17 3.08 -9.15 5.25
N GLY A 18 3.95 -9.80 4.47
CA GLY A 18 5.34 -9.39 4.30
C GLY A 18 5.47 -7.99 3.71
N THR A 19 4.67 -7.66 2.69
CA THR A 19 4.56 -6.30 2.14
C THR A 19 4.12 -5.32 3.21
N ALA A 20 3.02 -5.61 3.92
CA ALA A 20 2.47 -4.72 4.95
C ALA A 20 3.44 -4.46 6.12
N ILE A 21 4.09 -5.52 6.60
CA ILE A 21 5.07 -5.44 7.69
C ILE A 21 6.32 -4.70 7.21
N GLY A 22 6.84 -5.04 6.03
CA GLY A 22 8.04 -4.41 5.47
C GLY A 22 7.85 -2.91 5.25
N ASP A 23 6.71 -2.51 4.70
CA ASP A 23 6.31 -1.12 4.53
C ASP A 23 6.24 -0.38 5.88
N ALA A 24 5.46 -0.90 6.84
CA ALA A 24 5.35 -0.31 8.17
C ALA A 24 6.68 -0.22 8.94
N MET A 25 7.61 -1.16 8.72
CA MET A 25 8.96 -1.13 9.27
C MET A 25 9.88 -0.12 8.56
N GLY A 26 9.63 0.16 7.28
CA GLY A 26 10.44 1.06 6.44
C GLY A 26 10.13 2.54 6.64
N ILE A 27 8.86 2.90 6.81
CA ILE A 27 8.38 4.29 7.01
C ILE A 27 9.19 5.11 8.03
N PRO A 28 9.58 4.58 9.22
CA PRO A 28 10.43 5.31 10.16
C PRO A 28 11.72 5.87 9.58
N PHE A 29 12.24 5.21 8.55
CA PHE A 29 13.56 5.43 7.98
C PHE A 29 13.51 6.03 6.57
N GLU A 30 12.33 6.25 6.03
CA GLU A 30 12.14 6.81 4.70
C GLU A 30 12.70 8.23 4.61
N ASN A 31 13.41 8.53 3.52
CA ASN A 31 14.04 9.83 3.27
C ASN A 31 15.07 10.28 4.33
N LEU A 32 15.56 9.34 5.16
CA LEU A 32 16.65 9.59 6.10
C LEU A 32 17.99 9.17 5.52
N THR A 33 19.06 9.84 5.95
CA THR A 33 20.43 9.42 5.64
C THR A 33 20.84 8.21 6.48
N PRO A 34 21.85 7.43 6.05
CA PRO A 34 22.38 6.33 6.85
C PRO A 34 22.78 6.72 8.27
N GLU A 35 23.33 7.92 8.47
CA GLU A 35 23.74 8.45 9.77
C GLU A 35 22.53 8.69 10.68
N GLN A 36 21.46 9.30 10.15
CA GLN A 36 20.21 9.52 10.89
C GLN A 36 19.54 8.20 11.27
N ILE A 37 19.56 7.21 10.38
CA ILE A 37 19.07 5.86 10.67
C ILE A 37 19.87 5.23 11.81
N ALA A 38 21.20 5.33 11.76
CA ALA A 38 22.08 4.80 12.80
C ALA A 38 21.81 5.46 14.16
N GLU A 39 21.62 6.78 14.21
CA GLU A 39 21.26 7.51 15.43
C GLU A 39 19.94 7.02 16.02
N ILE A 40 18.90 6.87 15.19
CA ILE A 40 17.61 6.33 15.62
C ILE A 40 17.79 4.91 16.16
N GLN A 41 18.49 4.03 15.45
CA GLN A 41 18.74 2.65 15.88
C GLN A 41 19.54 2.58 17.19
N MET A 42 20.56 3.43 17.37
CA MET A 42 21.32 3.52 18.62
C MET A 42 20.42 3.96 19.78
N SER A 43 19.53 4.93 19.58
CA SER A 43 18.58 5.40 20.60
C SER A 43 17.58 4.31 21.05
N LEU A 44 17.36 3.31 20.20
CA LEU A 44 16.42 2.21 20.44
C LEU A 44 17.07 0.99 21.10
N LYS A 45 18.41 0.86 21.13
CA LYS A 45 19.12 -0.31 21.68
C LYS A 45 18.75 -0.68 23.13
N ASN A 46 18.22 0.26 23.91
CA ASN A 46 17.80 0.05 25.30
C ASN A 46 16.28 -0.13 25.48
N LYS A 47 15.50 -0.05 24.41
CA LYS A 47 14.05 -0.28 24.42
C LYS A 47 13.83 -1.66 23.78
N ASN A 48 13.41 -2.63 24.59
CA ASN A 48 13.06 -4.02 24.22
C ASN A 48 12.66 -4.17 22.74
N ASN A 49 13.11 -5.25 22.09
CA ASN A 49 12.83 -5.71 20.70
C ASN A 49 11.44 -5.37 20.13
N LEU A 50 11.14 -4.09 19.87
CA LEU A 50 9.91 -3.66 19.23
C LEU A 50 10.09 -3.82 17.72
N LEU A 51 9.17 -4.56 17.10
CA LEU A 51 9.17 -4.76 15.65
C LEU A 51 8.99 -3.44 14.88
N PHE A 52 8.21 -2.51 15.45
CA PHE A 52 7.89 -1.23 14.83
C PHE A 52 8.44 -0.06 15.64
N VAL A 53 9.03 0.91 14.93
CA VAL A 53 9.57 2.14 15.52
C VAL A 53 8.51 3.24 15.45
N ASN A 54 8.34 3.98 16.54
CA ASN A 54 7.50 5.17 16.53
C ASN A 54 8.15 6.27 15.67
N THR A 55 7.48 6.63 14.58
CA THR A 55 7.92 7.56 13.53
C THR A 55 7.46 8.99 13.77
N ALA A 56 6.36 9.16 14.49
CA ALA A 56 5.69 10.43 14.72
C ALA A 56 6.64 11.44 15.37
N GLY A 57 6.89 12.53 14.65
CA GLY A 57 7.75 13.62 15.12
C GLY A 57 9.25 13.32 15.12
N ARG A 58 9.70 12.15 14.65
CA ARG A 58 11.13 11.82 14.43
C ARG A 58 11.53 11.93 12.98
N ASN A 59 10.67 11.47 12.08
CA ASN A 59 10.81 11.71 10.66
C ASN A 59 10.00 12.98 10.28
N PRO A 60 10.64 14.05 9.77
CA PRO A 60 9.95 15.30 9.46
C PRO A 60 8.94 15.17 8.31
N TYR A 61 9.02 14.10 7.52
CA TYR A 61 8.12 13.83 6.40
C TYR A 61 6.90 13.01 6.80
N ILE A 62 6.84 12.54 8.06
CA ILE A 62 5.73 11.73 8.57
C ILE A 62 4.87 12.58 9.52
N PRO A 63 3.53 12.57 9.36
CA PRO A 63 2.61 13.27 10.27
C PRO A 63 2.84 12.90 11.75
N LYS A 64 2.62 13.86 12.65
CA LYS A 64 2.82 13.66 14.11
C LYS A 64 1.80 12.70 14.72
N GLU A 65 0.70 12.47 14.03
CA GLU A 65 -0.41 11.60 14.36
C GLU A 65 -0.24 10.20 13.75
N TRP A 66 0.84 9.92 13.02
CA TRP A 66 1.05 8.61 12.40
C TRP A 66 1.18 7.51 13.46
N GLN A 67 0.30 6.51 13.35
CA GLN A 67 0.28 5.39 14.28
C GLN A 67 1.48 4.46 14.06
N THR A 68 2.12 4.03 15.15
CA THR A 68 3.21 3.04 15.08
C THR A 68 2.71 1.71 14.51
N GLY A 69 3.43 1.16 13.53
CA GLY A 69 3.05 -0.07 12.83
C GLY A 69 2.02 0.12 11.72
N ARG A 70 1.59 1.36 11.45
CA ARG A 70 0.75 1.68 10.29
C ARG A 70 1.60 1.67 9.02
N TRP A 71 1.12 0.98 7.99
CA TRP A 71 1.67 0.95 6.65
C TRP A 71 1.29 2.19 5.83
N GLY A 72 1.93 2.40 4.69
CA GLY A 72 1.78 3.55 3.82
C GLY A 72 1.22 3.18 2.44
N ASP A 73 1.59 3.97 1.45
CA ASP A 73 1.08 3.89 0.08
C ASP A 73 1.42 2.55 -0.59
N ALA A 74 2.61 2.00 -0.34
CA ALA A 74 3.03 0.72 -0.90
C ALA A 74 2.05 -0.42 -0.55
N THR A 75 1.59 -0.48 0.70
CA THR A 75 0.60 -1.48 1.13
C THR A 75 -0.80 -1.15 0.63
N GLN A 76 -1.23 0.11 0.72
CA GLN A 76 -2.56 0.54 0.26
C GLN A 76 -2.78 0.22 -1.22
N LEU A 77 -1.84 0.63 -2.08
CA LEU A 77 -1.92 0.41 -3.53
C LEU A 77 -1.81 -1.07 -3.89
N SER A 78 -1.07 -1.86 -3.10
CA SER A 78 -0.98 -3.31 -3.28
C SER A 78 -2.30 -4.00 -2.92
N LEU A 79 -2.95 -3.61 -1.81
CA LEU A 79 -4.27 -4.14 -1.43
C LEU A 79 -5.34 -3.80 -2.46
N ALA A 80 -5.32 -2.58 -3.01
CA ALA A 80 -6.20 -2.19 -4.10
C ALA A 80 -6.03 -3.08 -5.35
N ILE A 81 -4.78 -3.40 -5.72
CA ILE A 81 -4.49 -4.35 -6.82
C ILE A 81 -5.00 -5.75 -6.49
N MET A 82 -4.74 -6.25 -5.28
CA MET A 82 -5.22 -7.57 -4.85
C MET A 82 -6.75 -7.65 -4.90
N ASN A 83 -7.45 -6.63 -4.41
CA ASN A 83 -8.92 -6.54 -4.47
C ASN A 83 -9.42 -6.52 -5.92
N ALA A 84 -8.77 -5.78 -6.81
CA ALA A 84 -9.12 -5.75 -8.23
C ALA A 84 -8.95 -7.11 -8.90
N ILE A 85 -7.85 -7.83 -8.62
CA ILE A 85 -7.61 -9.19 -9.13
C ILE A 85 -8.67 -10.15 -8.59
N THR A 86 -8.96 -10.13 -7.28
CA THR A 86 -9.99 -10.99 -6.68
C THR A 86 -11.34 -10.75 -7.32
N LYS A 87 -11.76 -9.48 -7.47
CA LYS A 87 -13.01 -9.12 -8.18
C LYS A 87 -12.99 -9.59 -9.62
N HIS A 88 -11.89 -9.38 -10.33
CA HIS A 88 -11.77 -9.79 -11.73
C HIS A 88 -11.93 -11.31 -11.91
N VAL A 89 -11.32 -12.12 -11.04
CA VAL A 89 -11.41 -13.59 -11.09
C VAL A 89 -12.77 -14.10 -10.60
N CYS A 90 -13.37 -13.46 -9.58
CA CYS A 90 -14.64 -13.90 -9.01
C CYS A 90 -15.87 -13.43 -9.80
N ASP A 91 -15.80 -12.27 -10.46
CA ASP A 91 -16.88 -11.70 -11.25
C ASP A 91 -16.85 -12.18 -12.72
N ASP A 92 -15.88 -13.01 -13.11
CA ASP A 92 -15.78 -13.54 -14.47
C ASP A 92 -16.93 -14.52 -14.75
N ASP A 93 -18.03 -13.96 -15.27
CA ASP A 93 -19.18 -14.70 -15.79
C ASP A 93 -19.01 -15.07 -17.29
N GLY A 94 -17.80 -14.89 -17.83
CA GLY A 94 -17.49 -15.07 -19.25
C GLY A 94 -17.88 -13.88 -20.13
N THR A 95 -18.39 -12.79 -19.56
CA THR A 95 -18.61 -11.52 -20.26
C THR A 95 -17.52 -10.52 -19.84
N GLU A 96 -16.52 -10.30 -20.70
CA GLU A 96 -15.50 -9.27 -20.46
C GLU A 96 -16.12 -7.87 -20.53
N LYS A 97 -16.72 -7.43 -19.41
CA LYS A 97 -17.34 -6.12 -19.30
C LYS A 97 -16.32 -5.03 -18.92
N PHE A 98 -15.24 -5.40 -18.23
CA PHE A 98 -14.19 -4.48 -17.75
C PHE A 98 -12.82 -5.16 -17.79
N SER A 99 -11.80 -4.46 -18.26
CA SER A 99 -10.42 -4.97 -18.22
C SER A 99 -9.90 -5.08 -16.78
N LEU A 100 -8.89 -5.92 -16.53
CA LEU A 100 -8.24 -5.97 -15.21
C LEU A 100 -7.63 -4.60 -14.83
N ILE A 101 -7.05 -3.90 -15.81
CA ILE A 101 -6.47 -2.57 -15.58
C ILE A 101 -7.55 -1.58 -15.14
N ASP A 102 -8.74 -1.68 -15.73
CA ASP A 102 -9.88 -0.83 -15.38
C ASP A 102 -10.23 -1.01 -13.90
N ARG A 103 -10.34 -2.27 -13.46
CA ARG A 103 -10.63 -2.60 -12.07
C ARG A 103 -9.53 -2.13 -11.11
N ILE A 104 -8.26 -2.22 -11.50
CA ILE A 104 -7.14 -1.71 -10.67
C ILE A 104 -7.26 -0.20 -10.50
N VAL A 105 -7.52 0.54 -11.59
CA VAL A 105 -7.70 1.98 -11.56
C VAL A 105 -8.87 2.36 -10.65
N ASP A 106 -10.00 1.66 -10.77
CA ASP A 106 -11.18 1.91 -9.93
C ASP A 106 -10.91 1.69 -8.44
N GLU A 107 -10.13 0.65 -8.07
CA GLU A 107 -9.74 0.43 -6.67
C GLU A 107 -8.75 1.48 -6.17
N HIS A 108 -7.81 1.96 -7.00
CA HIS A 108 -6.94 3.08 -6.63
C HIS A 108 -7.71 4.40 -6.46
N VAL A 109 -8.72 4.66 -7.29
CA VAL A 109 -9.60 5.82 -7.14
C VAL A 109 -10.46 5.69 -5.87
N LYS A 110 -10.89 4.49 -5.48
CA LYS A 110 -11.57 4.28 -4.19
C LYS A 110 -10.65 4.60 -3.02
N GLU A 111 -9.41 4.10 -3.05
CA GLU A 111 -8.42 4.38 -2.00
C GLU A 111 -8.10 5.89 -1.91
N TRP A 112 -8.06 6.60 -3.05
CA TRP A 112 -7.89 8.05 -3.08
C TRP A 112 -8.93 8.81 -2.24
N TRP A 113 -10.17 8.34 -2.24
CA TRP A 113 -11.25 8.93 -1.44
C TRP A 113 -11.24 8.49 0.03
N ASP A 114 -10.64 7.34 0.35
CA ASP A 114 -10.58 6.81 1.71
C ASP A 114 -9.35 7.33 2.48
N CYS A 115 -8.15 7.07 1.97
CA CYS A 115 -6.91 7.44 2.64
C CYS A 115 -5.71 7.52 1.68
N THR A 116 -5.02 8.67 1.66
CA THR A 116 -3.83 8.92 0.82
C THR A 116 -2.56 9.20 1.63
N ASP A 117 -2.56 8.69 2.86
CA ASP A 117 -1.49 8.80 3.82
C ASP A 117 -0.22 8.12 3.28
N GLY A 118 0.90 8.85 3.21
CA GLY A 118 2.16 8.35 2.66
C GLY A 118 2.29 8.42 1.14
N TRP A 119 1.23 8.75 0.40
CA TRP A 119 1.32 8.80 -1.07
C TRP A 119 2.21 9.95 -1.55
N GLY A 120 3.09 9.66 -2.50
CA GLY A 120 3.88 10.67 -3.19
C GLY A 120 3.01 11.62 -4.05
N ASN A 121 3.44 12.89 -4.18
CA ASN A 121 2.71 13.91 -4.95
C ASN A 121 2.44 13.52 -6.41
N GLY A 122 3.34 12.77 -7.04
CA GLY A 122 3.16 12.27 -8.41
C GLY A 122 1.96 11.32 -8.51
N THR A 123 1.89 10.34 -7.60
CA THR A 123 0.77 9.40 -7.50
C THR A 123 -0.54 10.13 -7.19
N LYS A 124 -0.53 11.05 -6.22
CA LYS A 124 -1.70 11.88 -5.88
C LYS A 124 -2.22 12.63 -7.10
N SER A 125 -1.34 13.34 -7.80
CA SER A 125 -1.69 14.12 -9.00
C SER A 125 -2.22 13.23 -10.13
N ALA A 126 -1.66 12.03 -10.31
CA ALA A 126 -2.10 11.10 -11.34
C ALA A 126 -3.52 10.57 -11.04
N ILE A 127 -3.75 10.07 -9.83
CA ILE A 127 -5.05 9.51 -9.44
C ILE A 127 -6.13 10.60 -9.34
N GLU A 128 -5.81 11.80 -8.86
CA GLU A 128 -6.75 12.93 -8.84
C GLU A 128 -7.26 13.25 -10.26
N ARG A 129 -6.36 13.32 -11.25
CA ARG A 129 -6.74 13.57 -12.64
C ARG A 129 -7.62 12.47 -13.21
N ILE A 130 -7.36 11.22 -12.85
CA ILE A 130 -8.18 10.07 -13.28
C ILE A 130 -9.56 10.15 -12.60
N ALA A 131 -9.61 10.38 -11.29
CA ALA A 131 -10.84 10.49 -10.51
C ALA A 131 -11.74 11.65 -10.99
N GLN A 132 -11.14 12.73 -11.50
CA GLN A 132 -11.85 13.88 -12.08
C GLN A 132 -12.28 13.68 -13.55
N GLY A 133 -12.01 12.52 -14.14
CA GLY A 133 -12.40 12.22 -15.53
C GLY A 133 -11.51 12.86 -16.60
N CYS A 134 -10.31 13.33 -16.25
CA CYS A 134 -9.40 13.98 -17.20
C CYS A 134 -8.61 13.00 -18.09
N TYR A 135 -9.03 11.74 -18.20
CA TYR A 135 -8.43 10.70 -19.03
C TYR A 135 -9.47 10.00 -19.91
N SER A 136 -9.05 9.57 -21.10
CA SER A 136 -9.87 8.80 -22.05
C SER A 136 -10.42 7.49 -21.49
N TYR A 137 -9.81 6.96 -20.44
CA TYR A 137 -10.32 5.86 -19.62
C TYR A 137 -11.76 6.10 -19.12
N CYS A 138 -12.09 7.33 -18.73
CA CYS A 138 -13.42 7.69 -18.24
C CYS A 138 -14.42 8.01 -19.37
N ASN A 139 -13.97 8.15 -20.62
CA ASN A 139 -14.81 8.53 -21.75
C ASN A 139 -15.54 7.36 -22.41
N ASN A 140 -15.34 6.12 -21.95
CA ASN A 140 -16.03 4.94 -22.49
C ASN A 140 -17.19 4.45 -21.61
N TYR A 141 -17.52 5.17 -20.53
CA TYR A 141 -18.49 4.71 -19.52
C TYR A 141 -19.67 5.66 -19.29
N PHE A 142 -19.90 6.64 -20.18
CA PHE A 142 -21.10 7.47 -20.23
C PHE A 142 -21.79 7.38 -21.59
#